data_AF-A0A7C5ICM6-F1
#
_entry.id   AF-A0A7C5ICM6-F1
#
_cell.length_a   1.000
_cell.length_b   1.000
_cell.length_c   1.000
_cell.angle_alpha   90.00
_cell.angle_beta   90.00
_cell.angle_gamma   90.00
#
_symmetry.space_group_name_H-M   'P 1'
#
loop_
_entity.id
_entity.type
_entity.pdbx_description
1 polymer ?
#
loop_
_entity_poly.entity_id
_entity_poly.type
_entity_poly.pdbx_seq_one_letter_code
_entity_poly.pdbx_strand_id
1 'polypeptide(L)'
;YVLSESEIIIKRLAGDVRIALDDVREVRIAGADDFKGCLRLFGNGGLFGYYGWFRTSKLGKCSWYVTDRANAVVLSAGKKILLLSPDDVNRFVSDVQVYSTARSRSAAAAMGAGPVKGRCAKFLAGAIGISAVLFLVGAFLYAPGPPRYSLSSEGLAIHDRFYPIALKAAEIEVENMRIVDIETDADWRPTMRTNGFANAHYRSGWFRVACGKKVRMYRARGRNLVLIPLRNGKTPVLVEVDQPQDFIRKAQQLWR
;
A
#
# COMPACT_ATOMS: atom_id res chain seq x y z
N TYR A 1 -6.66 -10.34 -17.97
CA TYR A 1 -7.69 -11.19 -17.33
C TYR A 1 -7.94 -12.39 -18.24
N VAL A 2 -8.72 -13.38 -17.82
CA VAL A 2 -9.26 -14.44 -18.69
C VAL A 2 -10.78 -14.42 -18.54
N LEU A 3 -11.51 -14.33 -19.65
CA LEU A 3 -12.96 -14.39 -19.69
C LEU A 3 -13.37 -15.72 -20.35
N SER A 4 -14.25 -16.46 -19.69
CA SER A 4 -14.91 -17.65 -20.24
C SER A 4 -16.42 -17.45 -20.22
N GLU A 5 -17.18 -18.42 -20.76
CA GLU A 5 -18.64 -18.40 -20.74
C GLU A 5 -19.24 -18.54 -19.33
N SER A 6 -18.44 -18.94 -18.32
CA SER A 6 -18.89 -19.19 -16.95
C SER A 6 -18.28 -18.26 -15.90
N GLU A 7 -17.06 -17.77 -16.11
CA GLU A 7 -16.36 -16.96 -15.11
C GLU A 7 -15.39 -15.92 -15.70
N ILE A 8 -15.12 -14.90 -14.89
CA ILE A 8 -14.04 -13.94 -15.09
C ILE A 8 -12.92 -14.27 -14.11
N ILE A 9 -11.73 -14.52 -14.64
CA ILE A 9 -10.52 -14.77 -13.85
C ILE A 9 -9.57 -13.58 -13.97
N ILE A 10 -9.35 -12.89 -12.86
CA ILE A 10 -8.35 -11.83 -12.76
C ILE A 10 -7.05 -12.47 -12.27
N LYS A 11 -6.08 -12.57 -13.18
CA LYS A 11 -4.74 -13.11 -12.91
C LYS A 11 -3.95 -12.14 -12.03
N ARG A 12 -3.44 -12.62 -10.90
CA ARG A 12 -2.62 -11.82 -9.97
C ARG A 12 -1.41 -12.60 -9.51
N LEU A 13 -0.32 -11.90 -9.21
CA LEU A 13 0.89 -12.51 -8.62
C LEU A 13 0.59 -13.25 -7.30
N ALA A 14 -0.36 -12.74 -6.51
CA ALA A 14 -0.83 -13.36 -5.27
C ALA A 14 -2.29 -13.81 -5.40
N GLY A 15 -2.49 -14.95 -6.09
CA GLY A 15 -3.74 -15.70 -6.18
C GLY A 15 -4.81 -15.07 -7.08
N ASP A 16 -5.42 -15.87 -7.95
CA ASP A 16 -6.44 -15.39 -8.89
C ASP A 16 -7.76 -15.00 -8.19
N VAL A 17 -8.41 -13.95 -8.69
CA VAL A 17 -9.82 -13.67 -8.33
C VAL A 17 -10.70 -14.31 -9.39
N ARG A 18 -11.65 -15.12 -8.96
CA ARG A 18 -12.67 -15.74 -9.82
C ARG A 18 -14.04 -15.13 -9.52
N ILE A 19 -14.77 -14.78 -10.56
CA ILE A 19 -16.09 -14.18 -10.50
C ILE A 19 -16.99 -14.99 -11.40
N ALA A 20 -17.96 -15.71 -10.82
CA ALA A 20 -18.95 -16.41 -11.61
C ALA A 20 -19.83 -15.39 -12.35
N LEU A 21 -20.07 -15.62 -13.64
CA LEU A 21 -20.92 -14.74 -14.43
C LEU A 21 -22.39 -14.76 -13.97
N ASP A 22 -22.81 -15.82 -13.29
CA ASP A 22 -24.13 -15.95 -12.66
C ASP A 22 -24.34 -14.93 -11.53
N ASP A 23 -23.26 -14.49 -10.89
CA ASP A 23 -23.31 -13.51 -9.82
C ASP A 23 -23.31 -12.07 -10.34
N VAL A 24 -23.01 -11.85 -11.63
CA VAL A 24 -22.89 -10.51 -12.23
C VAL A 24 -24.26 -9.86 -12.33
N ARG A 25 -24.39 -8.71 -11.66
CA ARG A 25 -25.62 -7.89 -11.64
C ARG A 25 -25.53 -6.67 -12.52
N GLU A 26 -24.33 -6.12 -12.66
CA GLU A 26 -24.08 -4.91 -13.44
C GLU A 26 -22.66 -4.95 -13.97
N VAL A 27 -22.49 -4.59 -15.24
CA VAL A 27 -21.19 -4.29 -15.84
C VAL A 27 -21.35 -3.03 -16.67
N ARG A 28 -20.50 -2.03 -16.41
CA ARG A 28 -20.52 -0.76 -17.15
C ARG A 28 -19.17 -0.07 -17.13
N ILE A 29 -18.95 0.80 -18.10
CA ILE A 29 -17.78 1.70 -18.11
C ILE A 29 -17.84 2.60 -16.87
N ALA A 30 -16.68 2.78 -16.22
CA ALA A 30 -16.54 3.62 -15.05
C ALA A 30 -16.53 5.10 -15.46
N GLY A 31 -17.30 5.92 -14.74
CA GLY A 31 -17.26 7.37 -14.86
C GLY A 31 -16.35 8.01 -13.81
N ALA A 32 -16.00 9.28 -14.00
CA ALA A 32 -15.13 10.02 -13.07
C ALA A 32 -15.64 10.00 -11.61
N ASP A 33 -16.96 10.03 -11.42
CA ASP A 33 -17.60 9.99 -10.10
C ASP A 33 -17.41 8.67 -9.34
N ASP A 34 -17.18 7.57 -10.05
CA ASP A 34 -16.96 6.26 -9.42
C ASP A 34 -15.66 6.23 -8.61
N PHE A 35 -14.73 7.15 -8.90
CA PHE A 35 -13.43 7.30 -8.26
C PHE A 35 -13.38 8.38 -7.16
N LYS A 36 -14.44 9.19 -7.00
CA LYS A 36 -14.44 10.30 -6.03
C LYS A 36 -14.46 9.80 -4.58
N GLY A 37 -13.83 10.58 -3.69
CA GLY A 37 -13.73 10.25 -2.26
C GLY A 37 -13.01 8.93 -1.98
N CYS A 38 -12.06 8.56 -2.83
CA CYS A 38 -11.36 7.29 -2.74
C CYS A 38 -10.44 7.23 -1.50
N LEU A 39 -10.75 6.30 -0.59
CA LEU A 39 -9.91 5.91 0.52
C LEU A 39 -9.34 4.52 0.27
N ARG A 40 -8.01 4.39 0.29
CA ARG A 40 -7.35 3.09 0.21
C ARG A 40 -7.44 2.37 1.55
N LEU A 41 -8.09 1.21 1.56
CA LEU A 41 -8.23 0.36 2.75
C LEU A 41 -7.04 -0.61 2.88
N PHE A 42 -6.61 -1.20 1.76
CA PHE A 42 -5.47 -2.14 1.72
C PHE A 42 -4.92 -2.27 0.29
N GLY A 43 -3.64 -2.61 0.13
CA GLY A 43 -3.00 -2.91 -1.16
C GLY A 43 -2.20 -1.75 -1.77
N ASN A 44 -1.85 -1.88 -3.05
CA ASN A 44 -1.10 -0.89 -3.81
C ASN A 44 -2.04 0.11 -4.49
N GLY A 45 -1.63 1.39 -4.54
CA GLY A 45 -2.34 2.43 -5.29
C GLY A 45 -1.35 3.49 -5.74
N GLY A 46 -0.98 3.49 -7.02
CA GLY A 46 0.03 4.40 -7.58
C GLY A 46 0.87 3.75 -8.68
N LEU A 47 2.20 3.82 -8.55
CA LEU A 47 3.14 3.27 -9.52
C LEU A 47 2.85 1.78 -9.79
N PHE A 48 2.70 1.43 -11.07
CA PHE A 48 2.29 0.12 -11.62
C PHE A 48 0.80 -0.24 -11.52
N GLY A 49 -0.05 0.65 -11.00
CA GLY A 49 -1.51 0.48 -10.96
C GLY A 49 -2.08 0.44 -9.55
N TYR A 50 -3.36 0.11 -9.48
CA TYR A 50 -4.18 0.05 -8.28
C TYR A 50 -4.65 -1.39 -8.07
N TYR A 51 -4.14 -2.02 -7.01
CA TYR A 51 -4.42 -3.41 -6.67
C TYR A 51 -4.73 -3.51 -5.19
N GLY A 52 -6.00 -3.70 -4.85
CA GLY A 52 -6.38 -3.81 -3.45
C GLY A 52 -7.82 -3.42 -3.14
N TRP A 53 -8.07 -3.10 -1.89
CA TRP A 53 -9.38 -2.70 -1.39
C TRP A 53 -9.42 -1.20 -1.20
N PHE A 54 -10.47 -0.61 -1.73
CA PHE A 54 -10.74 0.81 -1.71
C PHE A 54 -12.17 1.06 -1.24
N ARG A 55 -12.43 2.28 -0.81
CA ARG A 55 -13.77 2.78 -0.58
C ARG A 55 -13.94 4.06 -1.36
N THR A 56 -14.97 4.16 -2.21
CA THR A 56 -15.31 5.42 -2.90
C THR A 56 -16.66 5.94 -2.42
N SER A 57 -16.91 7.22 -2.62
CA SER A 57 -18.18 7.85 -2.21
C SER A 57 -19.38 7.19 -2.87
N LYS A 58 -19.27 6.86 -4.16
CA LYS A 58 -20.37 6.31 -4.95
C LYS A 58 -20.49 4.79 -4.83
N LEU A 59 -19.37 4.06 -4.87
CA LEU A 59 -19.39 2.59 -4.91
C LEU A 59 -19.27 1.95 -3.53
N GLY A 60 -18.98 2.72 -2.48
CA GLY A 60 -18.66 2.17 -1.17
C GLY A 60 -17.42 1.29 -1.25
N LYS A 61 -17.40 0.18 -0.50
CA LYS A 61 -16.25 -0.75 -0.45
C LYS A 61 -16.15 -1.54 -1.75
N CYS A 62 -15.03 -1.40 -2.46
CA CYS A 62 -14.77 -2.04 -3.74
C CYS A 62 -13.32 -2.56 -3.84
N SER A 63 -13.09 -3.53 -4.73
CA SER A 63 -11.75 -4.03 -5.05
C SER A 63 -11.29 -3.44 -6.38
N TRP A 64 -10.06 -2.92 -6.45
CA TRP A 64 -9.52 -2.38 -7.70
C TRP A 64 -8.41 -3.30 -8.22
N TYR A 65 -8.44 -3.53 -9.53
CA TYR A 65 -7.42 -4.17 -10.34
C TYR A 65 -7.26 -3.33 -11.62
N VAL A 66 -6.77 -2.11 -11.44
CA VAL A 66 -6.82 -1.04 -12.44
C VAL A 66 -5.40 -0.53 -12.71
N THR A 67 -4.93 -0.64 -13.94
CA THR A 67 -3.69 0.00 -14.41
C THR A 67 -3.98 1.33 -15.09
N ASP A 68 -5.13 1.45 -15.76
CA ASP A 68 -5.60 2.68 -16.40
C ASP A 68 -7.01 3.05 -15.93
N ARG A 69 -7.13 4.20 -15.27
CA ARG A 69 -8.41 4.70 -14.74
C ARG A 69 -9.34 5.26 -15.82
N ALA A 70 -8.80 5.69 -16.96
CA ALA A 70 -9.60 6.19 -18.07
C ALA A 70 -10.36 5.04 -18.77
N ASN A 71 -9.77 3.85 -18.77
CA ASN A 71 -10.30 2.65 -19.39
C ASN A 71 -10.79 1.62 -18.35
N ALA A 72 -11.46 2.10 -17.31
CA ALA A 72 -11.96 1.24 -16.24
C ALA A 72 -13.42 0.82 -16.43
N VAL A 73 -13.75 -0.35 -15.93
CA VAL A 73 -15.08 -0.96 -15.92
C VAL A 73 -15.46 -1.26 -14.47
N VAL A 74 -16.67 -0.86 -14.09
CA VAL A 74 -17.32 -1.27 -12.84
C VAL A 74 -18.04 -2.58 -13.08
N LEU A 75 -17.74 -3.57 -12.26
CA LEU A 75 -18.39 -4.87 -12.24
C LEU A 75 -19.00 -5.11 -10.86
N SER A 76 -20.32 -5.23 -10.79
CA SER A 76 -21.06 -5.62 -9.60
C SER A 76 -21.38 -7.10 -9.68
N ALA A 77 -20.85 -7.89 -8.74
CA ALA A 77 -21.09 -9.32 -8.65
C ALA A 77 -21.52 -9.71 -7.22
N GLY A 78 -22.79 -10.09 -7.05
CA GLY A 78 -23.38 -10.38 -5.75
C GLY A 78 -23.31 -9.18 -4.79
N LYS A 79 -22.50 -9.30 -3.71
CA LYS A 79 -22.22 -8.23 -2.73
C LYS A 79 -20.89 -7.50 -2.98
N LYS A 80 -20.16 -7.86 -4.04
CA LYS A 80 -18.82 -7.34 -4.33
C LYS A 80 -18.91 -6.36 -5.49
N ILE A 81 -18.21 -5.24 -5.37
CA ILE A 81 -17.99 -4.31 -6.47
C ILE A 81 -16.50 -4.33 -6.81
N LEU A 82 -16.21 -4.46 -8.10
CA LEU A 82 -14.86 -4.48 -8.63
C LEU A 82 -14.68 -3.40 -9.68
N LEU A 83 -13.49 -2.81 -9.72
CA LEU A 83 -13.03 -2.01 -10.85
C LEU A 83 -11.89 -2.74 -11.55
N LEU A 84 -12.01 -2.87 -12.86
CA LEU A 84 -11.06 -3.54 -13.75
C LEU A 84 -10.68 -2.58 -14.88
N SER A 85 -9.46 -2.60 -15.36
CA SER A 85 -9.10 -1.91 -16.62
C SER A 85 -8.70 -2.94 -17.68
N PRO A 86 -9.67 -3.51 -18.42
CA PRO A 86 -9.37 -4.40 -19.54
C PRO A 86 -8.72 -3.62 -20.69
N ASP A 87 -7.95 -4.31 -21.53
CA ASP A 87 -7.29 -3.68 -22.69
C ASP A 87 -8.30 -3.16 -23.72
N ASP A 88 -9.45 -3.85 -23.87
CA ASP A 88 -10.58 -3.42 -24.68
C ASP A 88 -11.84 -3.35 -23.81
N VAL A 89 -12.21 -2.13 -23.43
CA VAL A 89 -13.33 -1.83 -22.54
C VAL A 89 -14.67 -2.21 -23.17
N ASN A 90 -14.89 -1.85 -24.44
CA ASN A 90 -16.18 -2.05 -25.10
C ASN A 90 -16.43 -3.53 -25.35
N ARG A 91 -15.41 -4.25 -25.81
CA ARG A 91 -15.48 -5.70 -26.00
C ARG A 91 -15.72 -6.42 -24.68
N PHE A 92 -14.96 -6.08 -23.63
CA PHE A 92 -15.13 -6.71 -22.32
C PHE A 92 -16.55 -6.54 -21.75
N VAL A 93 -17.09 -5.32 -21.81
CA VAL A 93 -18.46 -5.04 -21.33
C VAL A 93 -19.49 -5.86 -22.13
N SER A 94 -19.35 -5.88 -23.46
CA SER A 94 -20.27 -6.61 -24.35
C SER A 94 -20.23 -8.12 -24.08
N ASP A 95 -19.04 -8.72 -24.02
CA ASP A 95 -18.87 -10.15 -23.81
C ASP A 95 -19.44 -10.58 -22.44
N VAL A 96 -19.18 -9.80 -21.37
CA VAL A 96 -19.73 -10.07 -20.03
C VAL A 96 -21.26 -9.97 -20.02
N GLN A 97 -21.86 -8.99 -20.72
CA GLN A 97 -23.32 -8.87 -20.83
C GLN A 97 -23.94 -10.06 -21.58
N VAL A 98 -23.33 -10.47 -22.70
CA VAL A 98 -23.80 -11.63 -23.49
C VAL A 98 -23.75 -12.89 -22.64
N TYR A 99 -22.61 -13.19 -22.02
CA TYR A 99 -22.45 -14.42 -21.25
C TYR A 99 -23.30 -14.43 -19.98
N SER A 100 -23.36 -13.33 -19.22
CA SER A 100 -24.22 -13.25 -18.03
C SER A 100 -25.72 -13.37 -18.36
N THR A 101 -26.18 -12.80 -19.48
CA THR A 101 -27.57 -12.90 -19.92
C THR A 101 -27.92 -14.31 -20.38
N ALA A 102 -27.06 -14.92 -21.21
CA ALA A 102 -27.23 -16.29 -21.67
C ALA A 102 -27.32 -17.27 -20.48
N ARG A 103 -26.50 -17.03 -19.45
CA ARG A 103 -26.47 -17.87 -18.27
C ARG A 103 -27.62 -17.62 -17.30
N SER A 104 -28.05 -16.38 -17.13
CA SER A 104 -29.29 -16.06 -16.41
C SER A 104 -30.51 -16.75 -17.03
N ARG A 105 -30.58 -16.81 -18.37
CA ARG A 105 -31.63 -17.56 -19.10
C ARG A 105 -31.54 -19.07 -18.89
N SER A 106 -30.33 -19.62 -18.99
CA SER A 106 -30.10 -21.06 -18.78
C SER A 106 -30.39 -21.48 -17.32
N ALA A 107 -29.98 -20.67 -16.35
CA ALA A 107 -30.29 -20.87 -14.94
C ALA A 107 -31.80 -20.75 -14.67
N ALA A 108 -32.49 -19.78 -15.27
CA ALA A 108 -33.95 -19.67 -15.18
C ALA A 108 -34.67 -20.90 -15.76
N ALA A 109 -34.16 -21.49 -16.85
CA ALA A 109 -34.66 -22.74 -17.41
C ALA A 109 -34.35 -23.96 -16.52
N ALA A 110 -33.21 -23.96 -15.82
CA ALA A 110 -32.79 -25.04 -14.92
C ALA A 110 -33.44 -24.98 -13.52
N MET A 111 -33.95 -23.83 -13.08
CA MET A 111 -34.64 -23.65 -11.77
C MET A 111 -36.00 -24.36 -11.66
N GLY A 112 -36.43 -25.12 -12.69
CA GLY A 112 -37.46 -26.15 -12.56
C GLY A 112 -37.01 -27.41 -11.78
N ALA A 113 -35.71 -27.54 -11.47
CA ALA A 113 -35.17 -28.60 -10.64
C ALA A 113 -34.49 -28.01 -9.40
N GLY A 114 -34.91 -28.46 -8.21
CA GLY A 114 -34.53 -27.92 -6.90
C GLY A 114 -33.02 -28.01 -6.56
N PRO A 115 -32.57 -27.34 -5.49
CA PRO A 115 -31.15 -27.08 -5.28
C PRO A 115 -30.45 -28.24 -4.56
N VAL A 116 -29.24 -28.58 -5.01
CA VAL A 116 -28.30 -29.45 -4.27
C VAL A 116 -27.13 -28.58 -3.78
N LYS A 117 -26.84 -28.66 -2.47
CA LYS A 117 -25.78 -27.90 -1.79
C LYS A 117 -24.59 -28.78 -1.41
N GLY A 118 -23.38 -28.27 -1.69
CA GLY A 118 -22.17 -28.48 -0.87
C GLY A 118 -21.06 -29.31 -1.52
N ARG A 119 -19.78 -29.27 -1.07
CA ARG A 119 -19.08 -28.47 -0.04
C ARG A 119 -17.60 -28.89 -0.09
N CYS A 120 -16.74 -28.30 -0.92
CA CYS A 120 -15.31 -28.67 -1.01
C CYS A 120 -14.38 -27.45 -1.19
N ALA A 121 -14.16 -26.64 -0.15
CA ALA A 121 -13.17 -25.54 -0.21
C ALA A 121 -12.66 -25.03 1.16
N LYS A 122 -12.55 -25.88 2.20
CA LYS A 122 -12.24 -25.39 3.57
C LYS A 122 -10.82 -25.63 4.09
N PHE A 123 -9.98 -26.44 3.43
CA PHE A 123 -8.66 -26.79 4.00
C PHE A 123 -7.48 -25.98 3.44
N LEU A 124 -7.56 -25.42 2.23
CA LEU A 124 -6.48 -24.57 1.67
C LEU A 124 -6.58 -23.08 2.06
N ALA A 125 -7.79 -22.60 2.39
CA ALA A 125 -8.02 -21.22 2.84
C ALA A 125 -7.62 -20.99 4.32
N GLY A 126 -7.65 -22.04 5.15
CA GLY A 126 -7.31 -21.96 6.57
C GLY A 126 -5.83 -21.69 6.81
N ALA A 127 -4.94 -22.42 6.13
CA ALA A 127 -3.49 -22.26 6.27
C ALA A 127 -3.01 -20.89 5.76
N ILE A 128 -3.49 -20.43 4.59
CA ILE A 128 -3.16 -19.10 4.06
C ILE A 128 -3.70 -17.99 4.98
N GLY A 129 -4.92 -18.17 5.51
CA GLY A 129 -5.50 -17.24 6.49
C GLY A 129 -4.67 -17.15 7.77
N ILE A 130 -4.25 -18.28 8.33
CA ILE A 130 -3.41 -18.33 9.53
C ILE A 130 -2.04 -17.69 9.26
N SER A 131 -1.37 -18.03 8.15
CA SER A 131 -0.09 -17.41 7.80
C SER A 131 -0.20 -15.90 7.58
N ALA A 132 -1.28 -15.42 6.95
CA ALA A 132 -1.52 -14.00 6.80
C ALA A 132 -1.76 -13.31 8.14
N VAL A 133 -2.53 -13.93 9.05
CA VAL A 133 -2.74 -13.42 10.41
C VAL A 133 -1.44 -13.40 11.20
N LEU A 134 -0.66 -14.48 11.18
CA LEU A 134 0.65 -14.55 11.84
C LEU A 134 1.62 -13.51 11.29
N PHE A 135 1.62 -13.28 9.97
CA PHE A 135 2.42 -12.22 9.36
C PHE A 135 1.97 -10.83 9.82
N LEU A 136 0.66 -10.57 9.87
CA LEU A 136 0.12 -9.30 10.37
C LEU A 136 0.45 -9.08 11.86
N VAL A 137 0.35 -10.13 12.68
CA VAL A 137 0.74 -10.09 14.10
C VAL A 137 2.25 -9.84 14.22
N GLY A 138 3.08 -10.54 13.46
CA GLY A 138 4.52 -10.33 13.44
C GLY A 138 4.91 -8.92 13.01
N ALA A 139 4.26 -8.38 11.96
CA ALA A 139 4.46 -7.00 11.52
C ALA A 139 3.99 -5.98 12.57
N PHE A 140 2.88 -6.25 13.26
CA PHE A 140 2.38 -5.40 14.34
C PHE A 140 3.32 -5.39 15.55
N LEU A 141 3.89 -6.54 15.91
CA LEU A 141 4.81 -6.71 17.03
C LEU A 141 6.27 -6.38 16.69
N TYR A 142 6.59 -6.12 15.41
CA TYR A 142 7.96 -5.85 14.97
C TYR A 142 8.55 -4.62 15.66
N ALA A 143 9.61 -4.82 16.45
CA ALA A 143 10.26 -3.77 17.24
C ALA A 143 11.78 -4.02 17.34
N PRO A 144 12.55 -3.80 16.26
CA PRO A 144 13.97 -4.15 16.20
C PRO A 144 14.90 -3.19 16.97
N GLY A 145 14.37 -2.09 17.51
CA GLY A 145 15.17 -0.98 18.04
C GLY A 145 15.61 0.02 16.96
N PRO A 146 16.41 1.03 17.33
CA PRO A 146 16.97 1.99 16.39
C PRO A 146 17.80 1.32 15.30
N PRO A 147 17.82 1.85 14.06
CA PRO A 147 18.64 1.27 13.01
C PRO A 147 20.13 1.41 13.34
N ARG A 148 20.93 0.43 12.92
CA ARG A 148 22.38 0.56 12.97
C ARG A 148 22.83 1.58 11.91
N TYR A 149 23.91 2.29 12.18
CA TYR A 149 24.51 3.21 11.23
C TYR A 149 26.03 3.06 11.20
N SER A 150 26.63 3.51 10.11
CA SER A 150 28.08 3.65 9.95
C SER A 150 28.39 5.08 9.55
N LEU A 151 29.23 5.73 10.35
CA LEU A 151 29.82 7.03 10.06
C LEU A 151 31.24 6.82 9.54
N SER A 152 31.56 7.39 8.39
CA SER A 152 32.90 7.45 7.82
C SER A 152 33.23 8.88 7.39
N SER A 153 34.47 9.16 6.99
CA SER A 153 34.83 10.43 6.35
C SER A 153 34.06 10.70 5.05
N GLU A 154 33.63 9.64 4.35
CA GLU A 154 32.87 9.75 3.10
C GLU A 154 31.39 10.09 3.33
N GLY A 155 30.83 9.74 4.50
CA GLY A 155 29.44 10.05 4.83
C GLY A 155 28.78 9.10 5.84
N LEU A 156 27.45 9.03 5.77
CA LEU A 156 26.60 8.29 6.71
C LEU A 156 25.81 7.20 5.98
N ALA A 157 25.98 5.95 6.40
CA ALA A 157 25.12 4.85 6.01
C ALA A 157 24.16 4.46 7.15
N ILE A 158 22.86 4.39 6.87
CA ILE A 158 21.84 3.87 7.79
C ILE A 158 21.42 2.50 7.29
N HIS A 159 21.69 1.47 8.11
CA HIS A 159 21.43 0.06 7.83
C HIS A 159 20.04 -0.33 8.34
N ASP A 160 19.01 0.20 7.69
CA ASP A 160 17.63 -0.19 7.96
C ASP A 160 17.21 -1.42 7.13
N ARG A 161 16.38 -2.29 7.72
CA ARG A 161 15.90 -3.51 7.05
C ARG A 161 15.05 -3.23 5.81
N PHE A 162 14.28 -2.15 5.81
CA PHE A 162 13.31 -1.88 4.74
C PHE A 162 13.80 -0.82 3.76
N TYR A 163 14.52 0.18 4.27
CA TYR A 163 14.90 1.37 3.53
C TYR A 163 16.33 1.80 3.88
N PRO A 164 17.37 1.02 3.56
CA PRO A 164 18.75 1.46 3.76
C PRO A 164 19.06 2.71 2.93
N ILE A 165 20.00 3.53 3.41
CA ILE A 165 20.47 4.73 2.69
C ILE A 165 21.94 4.98 3.01
N ALA A 166 22.69 5.44 2.01
CA ALA A 166 23.99 6.06 2.18
C ALA A 166 23.92 7.53 1.73
N LEU A 167 24.36 8.43 2.60
CA LEU A 167 24.44 9.86 2.39
C LEU A 167 25.91 10.24 2.29
N LYS A 168 26.31 10.98 1.26
CA LYS A 168 27.68 11.51 1.16
C LYS A 168 27.84 12.70 2.11
N ALA A 169 29.00 12.83 2.75
CA ALA A 169 29.32 13.94 3.65
C ALA A 169 29.09 15.32 3.00
N ALA A 170 29.47 15.47 1.74
CA ALA A 170 29.28 16.71 0.96
C ALA A 170 27.81 17.12 0.79
N GLU A 171 26.86 16.18 0.89
CA GLU A 171 25.42 16.46 0.77
C GLU A 171 24.80 16.90 2.09
N ILE A 172 25.50 16.71 3.20
CA ILE A 172 24.97 16.91 4.54
C ILE A 172 25.31 18.32 5.02
N GLU A 173 24.32 19.00 5.58
CA GLU A 173 24.50 20.30 6.25
C GLU A 173 24.82 20.06 7.73
N VAL A 174 26.08 19.71 7.99
CA VAL A 174 26.56 19.27 9.31
C VAL A 174 26.34 20.32 10.39
N GLU A 175 26.49 21.60 10.05
CA GLU A 175 26.27 22.73 10.96
C GLU A 175 24.81 22.86 11.41
N ASN A 176 23.87 22.43 10.56
CA ASN A 176 22.43 22.50 10.83
C ASN A 176 21.88 21.20 11.46
N MET A 177 22.75 20.24 11.77
CA MET A 177 22.33 19.06 12.53
C MET A 177 21.91 19.44 13.93
N ARG A 178 20.73 18.96 14.34
CA ARG A 178 20.24 19.18 15.70
C ARG A 178 19.39 18.02 16.17
N ILE A 179 19.26 17.93 17.48
CA ILE A 179 18.33 17.01 18.12
C ILE A 179 16.94 17.66 18.05
N VAL A 180 15.96 16.85 17.66
CA VAL A 180 14.56 17.21 17.57
C VAL A 180 13.78 16.24 18.44
N ASP A 181 13.03 16.77 19.39
CA ASP A 181 12.02 16.00 20.11
C ASP A 181 10.73 16.03 19.30
N ILE A 182 10.29 14.85 18.85
CA ILE A 182 9.17 14.69 17.93
C ILE A 182 7.79 14.96 18.56
N GLU A 183 7.71 15.08 19.88
CA GLU A 183 6.49 15.41 20.62
C GLU A 183 6.40 16.90 20.95
N THR A 184 7.53 17.52 21.31
CA THR A 184 7.58 18.94 21.72
C THR A 184 7.90 19.90 20.57
N ASP A 185 8.71 19.49 19.60
CA ASP A 185 8.99 20.28 18.39
C ASP A 185 7.85 20.05 17.37
N ALA A 186 6.84 20.92 17.45
CA ALA A 186 5.60 20.80 16.71
C ALA A 186 5.83 20.64 15.20
N ASP A 187 6.82 21.35 14.63
CA ASP A 187 7.11 21.37 13.20
C ASP A 187 7.54 20.01 12.65
N TRP A 188 8.21 19.20 13.47
CA TRP A 188 8.80 17.92 13.05
C TRP A 188 7.98 16.70 13.46
N ARG A 189 6.82 16.94 14.08
CA ARG A 189 5.86 15.88 14.40
C ARG A 189 5.36 15.20 13.12
N PRO A 190 5.43 13.86 13.01
CA PRO A 190 4.99 13.14 11.82
C PRO A 190 3.47 13.17 11.73
N THR A 191 2.96 13.70 10.62
CA THR A 191 1.53 13.84 10.37
C THR A 191 0.99 12.76 9.44
N MET A 192 1.79 12.33 8.46
CA MET A 192 1.36 11.33 7.47
C MET A 192 2.52 10.47 6.98
N ARG A 193 2.30 9.16 6.84
CA ARG A 193 3.22 8.28 6.11
C ARG A 193 2.93 8.37 4.62
N THR A 194 3.94 8.71 3.82
CA THR A 194 3.82 8.78 2.34
C THR A 194 4.29 7.52 1.65
N ASN A 195 5.31 6.85 2.19
CA ASN A 195 5.79 5.53 1.78
C ASN A 195 6.62 4.98 2.96
N GLY A 196 6.60 3.70 3.24
CA GLY A 196 7.39 3.18 4.37
C GLY A 196 6.71 2.07 5.17
N PHE A 197 7.43 1.56 6.16
CA PHE A 197 6.91 0.71 7.23
C PHE A 197 6.59 1.58 8.46
N ALA A 198 5.46 1.32 9.10
CA ALA A 198 5.10 1.96 10.37
C ALA A 198 4.17 1.06 11.19
N ASN A 199 4.52 0.87 12.46
CA ASN A 199 3.64 0.32 13.49
C ASN A 199 3.77 1.16 14.77
N ALA A 200 3.28 0.65 15.91
CA ALA A 200 3.35 1.35 17.19
C ALA A 200 4.77 1.46 17.78
N HIS A 201 5.76 0.78 17.21
CA HIS A 201 7.09 0.61 17.78
C HIS A 201 8.25 0.95 16.84
N TYR A 202 7.98 1.05 15.54
CA TYR A 202 8.98 1.28 14.52
C TYR A 202 8.39 2.02 13.31
N ARG A 203 9.15 2.97 12.78
CA ARG A 203 8.84 3.75 11.58
C ARG A 203 10.10 3.84 10.73
N SER A 204 10.00 3.42 9.47
CA SER A 204 11.06 3.55 8.48
C SER A 204 10.48 3.93 7.13
N GLY A 205 11.03 4.94 6.48
CA GLY A 205 10.63 5.39 5.14
C GLY A 205 10.33 6.89 5.08
N TRP A 206 9.41 7.30 4.21
CA TRP A 206 9.06 8.69 3.95
C TRP A 206 7.78 9.14 4.66
N PHE A 207 7.90 10.23 5.39
CA PHE A 207 6.81 10.84 6.16
C PHE A 207 6.68 12.32 5.82
N ARG A 208 5.49 12.88 6.00
CA ARG A 208 5.29 14.32 6.14
C ARG A 208 5.29 14.68 7.61
N VAL A 209 5.87 15.84 7.90
CA VAL A 209 5.86 16.46 9.23
C VAL A 209 4.94 17.69 9.25
N ALA A 210 4.65 18.25 10.43
CA ALA A 210 3.65 19.30 10.59
C ALA A 210 3.99 20.59 9.84
N CYS A 211 5.28 20.94 9.71
CA CYS A 211 5.72 22.06 8.87
C CYS A 211 5.55 21.82 7.35
N GLY A 212 4.90 20.72 6.96
CA GLY A 212 4.59 20.39 5.57
C GLY A 212 5.73 19.70 4.80
N LYS A 213 6.94 19.69 5.36
CA LYS A 213 8.12 19.06 4.74
C LYS A 213 7.96 17.54 4.66
N LYS A 214 8.51 16.96 3.60
CA LYS A 214 8.73 15.51 3.49
C LYS A 214 10.08 15.19 4.12
N VAL A 215 10.14 14.13 4.91
CA VAL A 215 11.35 13.66 5.59
C VAL A 215 11.51 12.17 5.36
N ARG A 216 12.75 11.68 5.39
CA ARG A 216 13.03 10.25 5.53
C ARG A 216 13.23 9.97 7.02
N MET A 217 12.45 9.09 7.60
CA MET A 217 12.39 8.86 9.05
C MET A 217 12.82 7.44 9.37
N TYR A 218 13.60 7.32 10.44
CA TYR A 218 13.95 6.07 11.09
C TYR A 218 13.79 6.24 12.60
N ARG A 219 12.71 5.70 13.14
CA ARG A 219 12.35 5.84 14.55
C ARG A 219 11.94 4.49 15.09
N ALA A 220 12.47 4.09 16.22
CA ALA A 220 11.93 3.04 17.04
C ALA A 220 10.92 3.64 18.04
N ARG A 221 11.29 3.76 19.31
CA ARG A 221 10.41 4.27 20.37
C ARG A 221 10.85 5.63 20.90
N GLY A 222 12.07 6.07 20.61
CA GLY A 222 12.63 7.33 21.07
C GLY A 222 11.82 8.54 20.63
N ARG A 223 11.92 9.60 21.44
CA ARG A 223 11.36 10.92 21.14
C ARG A 223 12.38 11.85 20.49
N ASN A 224 13.63 11.69 20.87
CA ASN A 224 14.75 12.48 20.38
C ASN A 224 15.33 11.84 19.13
N LEU A 225 15.18 12.52 17.99
CA LEU A 225 15.81 12.14 16.73
C LEU A 225 16.84 13.19 16.33
N VAL A 226 17.88 12.76 15.63
CA VAL A 226 18.79 13.68 14.97
C VAL A 226 18.17 14.06 13.63
N LEU A 227 17.93 15.36 13.46
CA LEU A 227 17.63 15.97 12.17
C LEU A 227 18.92 16.17 11.41
N ILE A 228 18.97 15.60 10.21
CA ILE A 228 20.07 15.68 9.26
C ILE A 228 19.55 16.40 8.02
N PRO A 229 19.75 17.72 7.92
CA PRO A 229 19.41 18.48 6.73
C PRO A 229 20.37 18.14 5.59
N LEU A 230 19.86 18.17 4.36
CA LEU A 230 20.63 17.89 3.17
C LEU A 230 20.60 19.10 2.22
N ARG A 231 21.72 19.33 1.56
CA ARG A 231 21.91 20.41 0.59
C ARG A 231 21.02 20.21 -0.64
N ASN A 232 20.88 21.27 -1.44
CA ASN A 232 20.19 21.27 -2.73
C ASN A 232 18.71 20.86 -2.64
N GLY A 233 18.05 21.15 -1.50
CA GLY A 233 16.63 20.83 -1.29
C GLY A 233 16.33 19.33 -1.21
N LYS A 234 17.35 18.49 -1.00
CA LYS A 234 17.17 17.05 -0.80
C LYS A 234 16.33 16.78 0.46
N THR A 235 15.65 15.64 0.46
CA THR A 235 14.75 15.26 1.57
C THR A 235 15.57 15.06 2.85
N PRO A 236 15.35 15.86 3.92
CA PRO A 236 16.07 15.71 5.17
C PRO A 236 15.77 14.37 5.84
N VAL A 237 16.71 13.91 6.66
CA VAL A 237 16.61 12.64 7.38
C VAL A 237 16.38 12.91 8.87
N LEU A 238 15.43 12.19 9.47
CA LEU A 238 15.23 12.10 10.91
C LEU A 238 15.60 10.69 11.34
N VAL A 239 16.60 10.53 12.19
CA VAL A 239 17.07 9.22 12.64
C VAL A 239 17.20 9.17 14.16
N GLU A 240 16.63 8.13 14.75
CA GLU A 240 16.85 7.77 16.15
C GLU A 240 18.21 7.08 16.27
N VAL A 241 19.02 7.57 17.20
CA VAL A 241 20.35 7.05 17.53
C VAL A 241 20.48 7.00 19.05
N ASP A 242 21.26 6.04 19.57
CA ASP A 242 21.34 5.80 21.02
C ASP A 242 21.91 7.01 21.80
N GLN A 243 22.92 7.67 21.22
CA GLN A 243 23.59 8.84 21.81
C GLN A 243 23.61 9.99 20.80
N PRO A 244 22.55 10.81 20.73
CA PRO A 244 22.39 11.81 19.67
C PRO A 244 23.43 12.94 19.75
N GLN A 245 23.86 13.31 20.96
CA GLN A 245 24.91 14.32 21.12
C GLN A 245 26.26 13.80 20.60
N ASP A 246 26.63 12.57 20.95
CA ASP A 246 27.87 11.93 20.52
C ASP A 246 27.89 11.71 19.01
N PHE A 247 26.74 11.34 18.43
CA PHE A 247 26.56 11.24 16.99
C PHE A 247 26.87 12.56 16.29
N ILE A 248 26.25 13.67 16.73
CA ILE A 248 26.46 15.00 16.14
C ILE A 248 27.92 15.43 16.31
N ARG A 249 28.51 15.24 17.49
CA ARG A 249 29.92 15.58 17.73
C ARG A 249 30.87 14.80 16.80
N LYS A 250 30.67 13.49 16.64
CA LYS A 250 31.47 12.66 15.73
C LYS A 250 31.30 13.07 14.27
N ALA A 251 30.05 13.34 13.84
CA ALA A 251 29.77 13.84 12.50
C ALA A 251 30.48 15.18 12.22
N GLN A 252 30.44 16.11 13.17
CA GLN A 252 31.16 17.39 13.08
C GLN A 252 32.68 17.22 13.05
N GLN A 253 33.24 16.22 13.74
CA GLN A 253 34.68 15.95 13.70
C GLN A 253 35.12 15.35 12.36
N LEU A 254 34.30 14.47 11.77
CA LEU A 254 34.64 13.75 10.54
C LEU A 254 34.47 14.59 9.26
N TRP A 255 33.55 15.56 9.27
CA TRP A 255 33.14 16.30 8.08
C TRP A 255 33.30 17.83 8.20
N ARG A 256 34.15 18.26 9.13
CA ARG A 256 34.59 19.65 9.25
C ARG A 256 35.45 20.06 8.06
#